data_AF-A0A8T4JX63-F1
#
_entry.id   AF-A0A8T4JX63-F1
#
_cell.length_a   1.000
_cell.length_b   1.000
_cell.length_c   1.000
_cell.angle_alpha   90.00
_cell.angle_beta   90.00
_cell.angle_gamma   90.00
#
_symmetry.space_group_name_H-M   'P 1'
#
loop_
_entity.id
_entity.type
_entity.pdbx_description
1 polymer ?
#
loop_
_entity_poly.entity_id
_entity_poly.type
_entity_poly.pdbx_seq_one_letter_code
_entity_poly.pdbx_strand_id
1 'polypeptide(L)'
;MIELSTFKKILEENEERLPLLTLDEFFNGNTEEDSIAPNQWEFGRPTISEIWDMLRKIELMPDIAWVRVALHDDTEIVENDGIEELVLAGDTIVVCTTISPEKLEKLVNCEWLCSDGVIETELNIYSCVPPIPENFDCLEIVWD
;
A
#
# COMPACT_ATOMS: atom_id res chain seq x y z
N MET A 1 -0.53 -6.81 9.54
CA MET A 1 -0.08 -7.88 8.65
C MET A 1 -1.20 -8.88 8.52
N ILE A 2 -1.64 -9.09 7.27
CA ILE A 2 -2.63 -10.08 6.88
C ILE A 2 -2.12 -11.48 7.22
N GLU A 3 -3.02 -12.34 7.69
CA GLU A 3 -2.69 -13.72 7.98
C GLU A 3 -2.38 -14.50 6.70
N LEU A 4 -1.32 -15.33 6.72
CA LEU A 4 -0.89 -16.15 5.57
C LEU A 4 -2.04 -16.96 4.95
N SER A 5 -2.87 -17.59 5.80
CA SER A 5 -4.00 -18.39 5.34
C SER A 5 -5.08 -17.56 4.62
N THR A 6 -5.29 -16.32 5.06
CA THR A 6 -6.19 -15.37 4.40
C THR A 6 -5.63 -14.91 3.07
N PHE A 7 -4.33 -14.58 3.03
CA PHE A 7 -3.64 -14.18 1.81
C PHE A 7 -3.70 -15.27 0.72
N LYS A 8 -3.35 -16.51 1.06
CA LYS A 8 -3.44 -17.67 0.13
C LYS A 8 -4.84 -17.84 -0.44
N LYS A 9 -5.86 -17.74 0.39
CA LYS A 9 -7.25 -17.86 -0.04
C LYS A 9 -7.62 -16.76 -1.03
N ILE A 10 -7.20 -15.53 -0.79
CA ILE A 10 -7.45 -14.41 -1.70
C ILE A 10 -6.79 -14.66 -3.06
N LEU A 11 -5.54 -15.14 -3.10
CA LEU A 11 -4.86 -15.46 -4.36
C LEU A 11 -5.60 -16.53 -5.16
N GLU A 12 -6.00 -17.63 -4.50
CA GLU A 12 -6.76 -18.72 -5.13
C GLU A 12 -8.10 -18.24 -5.72
N GLU A 13 -8.81 -17.36 -5.00
CA GLU A 13 -10.10 -16.82 -5.43
C GLU A 13 -9.98 -15.75 -6.53
N ASN A 14 -8.79 -15.19 -6.78
CA ASN A 14 -8.58 -14.04 -7.65
C ASN A 14 -7.56 -14.25 -8.78
N GLU A 15 -7.35 -15.51 -9.18
CA GLU A 15 -6.45 -15.87 -10.29
C GLU A 15 -5.00 -15.40 -10.05
N GLU A 16 -4.51 -15.55 -8.81
CA GLU A 16 -3.16 -15.14 -8.36
C GLU A 16 -2.89 -13.63 -8.43
N ARG A 17 -3.90 -12.79 -8.69
CA ARG A 17 -3.75 -11.33 -8.65
C ARG A 17 -3.58 -10.85 -7.21
N LEU A 18 -2.52 -10.09 -6.96
CA LEU A 18 -2.22 -9.51 -5.65
C LEU A 18 -3.35 -8.58 -5.17
N PRO A 19 -3.75 -8.68 -3.89
CA PRO A 19 -4.79 -7.82 -3.35
C PRO A 19 -4.29 -6.43 -2.96
N LEU A 20 -5.16 -5.44 -3.08
CA LEU A 20 -5.00 -4.18 -2.36
C LEU A 20 -5.26 -4.40 -0.86
N LEU A 21 -4.21 -4.25 -0.04
CA LEU A 21 -4.31 -4.43 1.41
C LEU A 21 -4.75 -3.14 2.11
N THR A 22 -5.57 -3.26 3.15
CA THR A 22 -5.80 -2.16 4.10
C THR A 22 -4.49 -1.78 4.81
N LEU A 23 -4.45 -0.57 5.39
CA LEU A 23 -3.30 -0.14 6.19
C LEU A 23 -3.05 -1.10 7.36
N ASP A 24 -4.08 -1.62 8.01
CA ASP A 24 -3.92 -2.57 9.11
C ASP A 24 -3.41 -3.94 8.61
N GLU A 25 -3.90 -4.41 7.46
CA GLU A 25 -3.42 -5.64 6.82
C GLU A 25 -1.97 -5.54 6.37
N PHE A 26 -1.45 -4.37 6.02
CA PHE A 26 -0.02 -4.22 5.73
C PHE A 26 0.80 -3.95 7.00
N PHE A 27 0.51 -2.86 7.72
CA PHE A 27 1.39 -2.31 8.76
C PHE A 27 1.28 -2.98 10.14
N ASN A 28 0.11 -3.46 10.56
CA ASN A 28 -0.08 -3.89 11.95
C ASN A 28 0.72 -5.17 12.30
N GLY A 29 1.82 -5.04 13.04
CA GLY A 29 2.72 -6.17 13.32
C GLY A 29 3.74 -6.45 12.21
N ASN A 30 3.77 -5.62 11.16
CA ASN A 30 4.91 -5.57 10.26
C ASN A 30 6.02 -4.73 10.90
N THR A 31 7.24 -5.25 10.93
CA THR A 31 8.43 -4.58 11.45
C THR A 31 9.56 -4.51 10.43
N GLU A 32 9.35 -5.03 9.22
CA GLU A 32 10.34 -5.05 8.15
C GLU A 32 10.38 -3.67 7.49
N GLU A 33 11.40 -2.87 7.82
CA GLU A 33 11.48 -1.48 7.40
C GLU A 33 11.63 -1.29 5.88
N ASP A 34 12.29 -2.25 5.22
CA ASP A 34 12.49 -2.32 3.78
C ASP A 34 11.30 -2.92 3.02
N SER A 35 10.23 -3.34 3.72
CA SER A 35 9.03 -3.89 3.06
C SER A 35 8.25 -2.89 2.22
N ILE A 36 8.56 -1.60 2.24
CA ILE A 36 7.96 -0.58 1.36
C ILE A 36 8.99 0.49 1.01
N ALA A 37 9.04 0.90 -0.26
CA ALA A 37 10.06 1.83 -0.76
C ALA A 37 11.49 1.46 -0.32
N PRO A 38 11.94 0.19 -0.50
CA PRO A 38 13.25 -0.28 -0.04
C PRO A 38 14.41 0.57 -0.56
N ASN A 39 14.29 1.12 -1.77
CA ASN A 39 15.31 1.95 -2.40
C ASN A 39 15.60 3.26 -1.64
N GLN A 40 14.65 3.72 -0.83
CA GLN A 40 14.75 4.95 -0.05
C GLN A 40 14.99 4.67 1.46
N TRP A 41 14.91 3.40 1.87
CA TRP A 41 15.21 2.99 3.22
C TRP A 41 16.67 3.29 3.56
N GLU A 42 16.93 3.86 4.74
CA GLU A 42 18.23 4.42 5.16
C GLU A 42 18.71 5.67 4.38
N PHE A 43 17.95 6.16 3.40
CA PHE A 43 18.28 7.35 2.59
C PHE A 43 17.37 8.56 2.85
N GLY A 44 16.60 8.54 3.94
CA GLY A 44 15.79 9.68 4.39
C GLY A 44 14.30 9.36 4.51
N ARG A 45 13.84 8.26 3.89
CA ARG A 45 12.46 7.77 4.05
C ARG A 45 12.15 7.59 5.55
N PRO A 46 10.97 8.02 6.03
CA PRO A 46 10.54 7.81 7.41
C PRO A 46 10.45 6.31 7.75
N THR A 47 10.35 5.99 9.04
CA THR A 47 10.10 4.60 9.47
C THR A 47 8.72 4.12 9.04
N ILE A 48 8.50 2.80 8.93
CA ILE A 48 7.16 2.29 8.54
C ILE A 48 6.09 2.76 9.52
N SER A 49 6.43 2.87 10.81
CA SER A 49 5.51 3.35 11.83
C SER A 49 5.09 4.79 11.60
N GLU A 50 6.03 5.66 11.19
CA GLU A 50 5.73 7.06 10.87
C GLU A 50 4.91 7.18 9.58
N ILE A 51 5.23 6.36 8.56
CA ILE A 51 4.45 6.28 7.33
C ILE A 51 3.01 5.84 7.66
N TRP A 52 2.85 4.80 8.46
CA TRP A 52 1.54 4.29 8.87
C TRP A 52 0.73 5.36 9.61
N ASP A 53 1.34 6.04 10.59
CA ASP A 53 0.71 7.13 11.33
C ASP A 53 0.25 8.28 10.43
N MET A 54 1.03 8.61 9.40
CA MET A 54 0.66 9.62 8.41
C MET A 54 -0.52 9.13 7.57
N LEU A 55 -0.43 7.95 6.96
CA LEU A 55 -1.46 7.40 6.09
C LEU A 55 -2.79 7.19 6.82
N ARG A 56 -2.77 6.83 8.10
CA ARG A 56 -3.98 6.75 8.93
C ARG A 56 -4.67 8.09 9.10
N LYS A 57 -3.92 9.19 9.20
CA LYS A 57 -4.51 10.54 9.27
C LYS A 57 -5.13 10.93 7.93
N ILE A 58 -4.52 10.52 6.82
CA ILE A 58 -5.06 10.70 5.46
C ILE A 58 -6.36 9.91 5.30
N GLU A 59 -6.37 8.62 5.67
CA GLU A 59 -7.54 7.74 5.54
C GLU A 59 -8.78 8.26 6.29
N LEU A 60 -8.60 9.06 7.34
CA LEU A 60 -9.68 9.66 8.12
C LEU A 60 -10.24 10.97 7.54
N MET A 61 -9.68 11.49 6.45
CA MET A 61 -10.15 12.73 5.85
C MET A 61 -11.46 12.54 5.07
N PRO A 62 -12.37 13.53 5.07
CA PRO A 62 -13.69 13.39 4.43
C PRO A 62 -13.63 13.27 2.90
N ASP A 63 -12.55 13.74 2.28
CA ASP A 63 -12.32 13.67 0.84
C ASP A 63 -11.63 12.36 0.42
N ILE A 64 -11.39 11.43 1.36
CA ILE A 64 -10.76 10.12 1.15
C ILE A 64 -11.80 9.03 1.42
N ALA A 65 -12.03 8.15 0.45
CA ALA A 65 -12.92 7.00 0.63
C ALA A 65 -12.20 5.82 1.30
N TRP A 66 -10.94 5.59 0.91
CA TRP A 66 -10.07 4.55 1.46
C TRP A 66 -8.62 4.77 1.01
N VAL A 67 -7.69 4.19 1.78
CA VAL A 67 -6.25 4.09 1.46
C VAL A 67 -5.85 2.62 1.47
N ARG A 68 -5.11 2.16 0.46
CA ARG A 68 -4.63 0.79 0.33
C ARG A 68 -3.15 0.73 0.00
N VAL A 69 -2.51 -0.36 0.37
CA VAL A 69 -1.15 -0.70 -0.07
C VAL A 69 -1.29 -1.63 -1.27
N ALA A 70 -0.74 -1.22 -2.41
CA ALA A 70 -0.52 -2.11 -3.54
C ALA A 70 0.75 -2.93 -3.28
N LEU A 71 0.70 -4.21 -3.62
CA LEU A 71 1.82 -5.13 -3.42
C LEU A 71 2.62 -5.28 -4.71
N HIS A 72 3.94 -5.35 -4.57
CA HIS A 72 4.87 -5.66 -5.65
C HIS A 72 4.92 -7.17 -5.87
N ASP A 73 5.31 -7.59 -7.07
CA ASP A 73 5.46 -9.00 -7.46
C ASP A 73 6.56 -9.74 -6.66
N ASP A 74 7.39 -9.01 -5.91
CA ASP A 74 8.34 -9.57 -4.94
C ASP A 74 7.66 -10.06 -3.64
N THR A 75 6.34 -9.85 -3.48
CA THR A 75 5.57 -10.47 -2.40
C THR A 75 5.54 -11.98 -2.57
N GLU A 76 6.03 -12.71 -1.59
CA GLU A 76 6.18 -14.16 -1.70
C GLU A 76 5.84 -14.92 -0.42
N ILE A 77 5.55 -16.20 -0.59
CA ILE A 77 5.39 -17.15 0.51
C ILE A 77 6.62 -18.04 0.50
N VAL A 78 7.50 -17.85 1.48
CA VAL A 78 8.75 -18.60 1.62
C VAL A 78 8.56 -19.76 2.58
N GLU A 79 9.19 -20.91 2.30
CA GLU A 79 9.20 -22.06 3.20
C GLU A 79 10.59 -22.22 3.82
N ASN A 80 10.69 -22.02 5.13
CA ASN A 80 11.91 -22.19 5.92
C ASN A 80 11.70 -23.32 6.93
N ASP A 81 12.47 -24.40 6.82
CA ASP A 81 12.40 -25.57 7.71
C ASP A 81 10.97 -26.16 7.88
N GLY A 82 10.17 -26.15 6.79
CA GLY A 82 8.79 -26.65 6.80
C GLY A 82 7.77 -25.67 7.39
N ILE A 83 8.16 -24.44 7.67
CA ILE A 83 7.29 -23.35 8.11
C ILE A 83 7.16 -22.36 6.95
N GLU A 84 5.94 -22.13 6.52
CA GLU A 84 5.64 -21.11 5.52
C GLU A 84 5.49 -19.73 6.20
N GLU A 85 6.13 -18.73 5.61
CA GLU A 85 6.10 -17.34 6.07
C GLU A 85 5.72 -16.43 4.89
N LEU A 86 4.88 -15.43 5.15
CA LEU A 86 4.50 -14.43 4.15
C LEU A 86 5.47 -13.25 4.23
N VAL A 87 6.16 -12.97 3.13
CA VAL A 87 7.03 -11.81 2.97
C VAL A 87 6.27 -10.80 2.09
N LEU A 88 5.80 -9.70 2.71
CA LEU A 88 5.10 -8.65 1.99
C LEU A 88 6.10 -7.64 1.39
N ALA A 89 5.94 -7.34 0.11
CA ALA A 89 6.61 -6.22 -0.55
C ALA A 89 5.54 -5.21 -1.00
N GLY A 90 5.49 -4.06 -0.34
CA GLY A 90 4.65 -2.92 -0.71
C GLY A 90 5.30 -2.14 -1.84
N ASP A 91 4.51 -1.88 -2.88
CA ASP A 91 4.91 -1.15 -4.08
C ASP A 91 4.54 0.32 -3.96
N THR A 92 3.23 0.60 -3.96
CA THR A 92 2.66 1.95 -3.96
C THR A 92 1.55 2.07 -2.93
N ILE A 93 1.17 3.31 -2.61
CA ILE A 93 -0.02 3.59 -1.80
C ILE A 93 -1.13 4.10 -2.71
N VAL A 94 -2.22 3.35 -2.80
CA VAL A 94 -3.40 3.71 -3.57
C VAL A 94 -4.37 4.48 -2.69
N VAL A 95 -4.77 5.67 -3.13
CA VAL A 95 -5.67 6.58 -2.43
C VAL A 95 -6.89 6.84 -3.31
N CYS A 96 -8.07 6.46 -2.83
CA CYS A 96 -9.33 6.80 -3.48
C CYS A 96 -9.87 8.11 -2.93
N THR A 97 -9.96 9.13 -3.78
CA THR A 97 -10.19 10.51 -3.34
C THR A 97 -10.85 11.40 -4.39
N THR A 98 -11.45 12.51 -3.94
CA THR A 98 -11.83 13.65 -4.80
C THR A 98 -10.73 14.73 -4.88
N ILE A 99 -9.58 14.51 -4.24
CA ILE A 99 -8.44 15.44 -4.20
C ILE A 99 -7.63 15.30 -5.48
N SER A 100 -7.22 16.43 -6.08
CA SER A 100 -6.32 16.41 -7.25
C SER A 100 -4.91 15.91 -6.90
N PRO A 101 -4.16 15.31 -7.85
CA PRO A 101 -2.81 14.80 -7.61
C PRO A 101 -1.87 15.82 -6.92
N GLU A 102 -1.75 17.04 -7.46
CA GLU A 102 -0.90 18.10 -6.91
C GLU A 102 -1.25 18.50 -5.45
N LYS A 103 -2.51 18.34 -5.07
CA LYS A 103 -2.97 18.63 -3.70
C LYS A 103 -2.69 17.44 -2.80
N LEU A 104 -2.83 16.21 -3.29
CA LEU A 104 -2.49 15.00 -2.56
C LEU A 104 -0.98 14.94 -2.26
N GLU A 105 -0.11 15.26 -3.22
CA GLU A 105 1.36 15.33 -3.03
C GLU A 105 1.77 16.20 -1.83
N LYS A 106 1.15 17.38 -1.74
CA LYS A 106 1.39 18.33 -0.62
C LYS A 106 0.82 17.82 0.69
N LEU A 107 -0.31 17.12 0.64
CA LEU A 107 -1.01 16.60 1.80
C LEU A 107 -0.22 15.46 2.46
N VAL A 108 0.32 14.54 1.65
CA VAL A 108 1.12 13.39 2.10
C VAL A 108 2.59 13.76 2.33
N ASN A 109 2.97 14.98 1.95
CA ASN A 109 4.32 15.51 2.08
C ASN A 109 5.35 14.60 1.39
N CYS A 110 5.25 14.48 0.07
CA CYS A 110 6.13 13.64 -0.75
C CYS A 110 7.63 13.86 -0.49
N GLU A 111 8.04 15.11 -0.19
CA GLU A 111 9.43 15.42 0.17
C GLU A 111 9.86 14.70 1.46
N TRP A 112 9.04 14.78 2.52
CA TRP A 112 9.32 14.06 3.76
C TRP A 112 9.21 12.55 3.60
N LEU A 113 8.29 12.08 2.76
CA LEU A 113 8.07 10.66 2.46
C LEU A 113 9.16 10.06 1.56
N CYS A 114 10.00 10.90 0.95
CA CYS A 114 10.96 10.54 -0.09
C CYS A 114 10.31 9.80 -1.28
N SER A 115 9.07 10.14 -1.63
CA SER A 115 8.34 9.57 -2.77
C SER A 115 8.52 10.42 -4.02
N ASP A 116 8.41 9.81 -5.20
CA ASP A 116 8.59 10.47 -6.50
C ASP A 116 7.36 11.27 -6.98
N GLY A 117 6.23 11.15 -6.27
CA GLY A 117 5.05 11.98 -6.48
C GLY A 117 3.77 11.18 -6.45
N VAL A 118 2.72 11.75 -7.05
CA VAL A 118 1.40 11.12 -7.17
C VAL A 118 0.99 10.98 -8.63
N ILE A 119 0.57 9.78 -9.03
CA ILE A 119 0.11 9.46 -10.39
C ILE A 119 -1.32 8.90 -10.39
N GLU A 120 -1.94 8.82 -11.56
CA GLU A 120 -3.21 8.08 -11.74
C GLU A 120 -2.97 6.56 -11.72
N THR A 121 -3.89 5.80 -11.13
CA THR A 121 -3.78 4.33 -11.02
C THR A 121 -4.50 3.59 -12.15
N GLU A 122 -4.04 2.37 -12.44
CA GLU A 122 -4.79 1.37 -13.22
C GLU A 122 -5.23 0.20 -12.33
N LEU A 123 -6.42 0.26 -11.73
CA LEU A 123 -6.87 -0.71 -10.71
C LEU A 123 -7.15 -2.14 -11.21
N ASN A 124 -7.22 -2.36 -12.53
CA ASN A 124 -7.61 -3.65 -13.12
C ASN A 124 -6.61 -4.78 -12.85
N ILE A 125 -5.36 -4.44 -12.53
CA ILE A 125 -4.30 -5.41 -12.22
C ILE A 125 -4.42 -5.99 -10.81
N TYR A 126 -5.07 -5.27 -9.88
CA TYR A 126 -5.20 -5.68 -8.49
C TYR A 126 -6.49 -6.46 -8.22
N SER A 127 -6.47 -7.30 -7.18
CA SER A 127 -7.67 -7.88 -6.58
C SER A 127 -8.10 -7.11 -5.33
N CYS A 128 -9.28 -7.45 -4.79
CA CYS A 128 -9.84 -6.83 -3.58
C CYS A 128 -10.00 -5.30 -3.62
N VAL A 129 -10.12 -4.71 -4.81
CA VAL A 129 -10.36 -3.27 -5.00
C VAL A 129 -11.69 -2.88 -4.32
N PRO A 130 -11.68 -1.96 -3.32
CA PRO A 130 -12.91 -1.52 -2.69
C PRO A 130 -13.79 -0.70 -3.66
N PRO A 131 -15.10 -0.57 -3.40
CA PRO A 131 -15.96 0.27 -4.22
C PRO A 131 -15.45 1.71 -4.32
N ILE A 132 -15.52 2.28 -5.52
CA ILE A 132 -15.16 3.67 -5.80
C ILE A 132 -16.45 4.50 -5.79
N PRO A 133 -16.61 5.48 -4.88
CA PRO A 133 -17.78 6.34 -4.88
C PRO A 133 -17.87 7.23 -6.13
N GLU A 134 -19.06 7.75 -6.41
CA GLU A 134 -19.27 8.66 -7.54
C GLU A 134 -18.40 9.92 -7.39
N ASN A 135 -17.72 10.32 -8.47
CA ASN A 135 -16.78 11.45 -8.53
C ASN A 135 -15.49 11.28 -7.73
N PHE A 136 -15.17 10.07 -7.26
CA PHE A 136 -13.85 9.75 -6.72
C PHE A 136 -12.98 9.15 -7.81
N ASP A 137 -11.72 9.57 -7.83
CA ASP A 137 -10.66 8.98 -8.62
C ASP A 137 -9.73 8.19 -7.69
N CYS A 138 -8.86 7.37 -8.27
CA CYS A 138 -7.83 6.67 -7.51
C CYS A 138 -6.45 7.13 -7.99
N LEU A 139 -5.57 7.36 -7.04
CA LEU A 139 -4.23 7.89 -7.26
C LEU A 139 -3.21 7.04 -6.52
N GLU A 140 -1.98 6.96 -7.02
CA GLU A 140 -0.89 6.23 -6.38
C GLU A 140 0.21 7.17 -5.92
N ILE A 141 0.70 6.94 -4.70
CA ILE A 141 1.96 7.50 -4.22
C ILE A 141 3.04 6.48 -4.54
N VAL A 142 4.07 6.89 -5.29
CA VAL A 142 5.07 6.00 -5.89
C VAL A 142 6.50 6.29 -5.41
N TRP A 143 7.34 5.26 -5.42
CA TRP A 143 8.78 5.31 -5.12
C TRP A 143 9.53 4.50 -6.17
N ASP A 144 10.01 5.15 -7.23
CA ASP A 144 10.75 4.53 -8.36
C ASP A 144 12.28 4.51 -8.12
#